data_AF-A0A956WXB7-F1
#
_entry.id   AF-A0A956WXB7-F1
#
_cell.length_a   1.000
_cell.length_b   1.000
_cell.length_c   1.000
_cell.angle_alpha   90.00
_cell.angle_beta   90.00
_cell.angle_gamma   90.00
#
_symmetry.space_group_name_H-M   'P 1'
#
loop_
_entity.id
_entity.type
_entity.pdbx_description
1 polymer ?
#
loop_
_entity_poly.entity_id
_entity_poly.type
_entity_poly.pdbx_seq_one_letter_code
_entity_poly.pdbx_strand_id
1 'polypeptide(L)'
;RSIYGRAWRTPWDWWKGDSSTSVLLEFAGGVQVTYAGSWCATGRETTWIGDWRFECEHGVVIMQDDRVTVQRRTTETGLPQGYPQYLNEKPKRVPLVKMPVERQGMTLSQFCRAVRTGELPPTTVRDNINSFRMVWDTIRSFETGQTVPVEDSP
;
A
#
# COMPACT_ATOMS: atom_id res chain seq x y z
N ARG A 1 17.00 -3.72 1.28
CA ARG A 1 15.80 -3.76 0.43
C ARG A 1 15.54 -5.19 0.02
N SER A 2 14.34 -5.69 0.25
CA SER A 2 14.01 -7.09 0.05
C SER A 2 12.52 -7.31 -0.04
N ILE A 3 12.14 -8.45 -0.60
CA ILE A 3 10.77 -8.93 -0.68
C ILE A 3 10.73 -10.35 -0.14
N TYR A 4 9.80 -10.61 0.75
CA TYR A 4 9.45 -11.96 1.17
C TYR A 4 7.94 -12.11 1.10
N GLY A 5 7.45 -13.20 0.55
CA GLY A 5 6.01 -13.42 0.50
C GLY A 5 5.64 -14.88 0.48
N ARG A 6 4.34 -15.11 0.72
CA ARG A 6 3.71 -16.40 0.53
C ARG A 6 2.37 -16.21 -0.16
N ALA A 7 2.06 -17.10 -1.09
CA ALA A 7 0.73 -17.25 -1.65
C ALA A 7 0.14 -18.59 -1.22
N TRP A 8 -1.19 -18.66 -1.16
CA TRP A 8 -1.91 -19.89 -0.88
C TRP A 8 -3.32 -19.85 -1.46
N ARG A 9 -3.90 -21.04 -1.55
CA ARG A 9 -5.32 -21.27 -1.80
C ARG A 9 -5.97 -21.85 -0.55
N THR A 10 -7.18 -21.41 -0.23
CA THR A 10 -7.98 -22.09 0.79
C THR A 10 -8.74 -23.29 0.19
N PRO A 11 -9.15 -24.29 0.98
CA PRO A 11 -9.91 -25.43 0.46
C PRO A 11 -11.29 -25.08 -0.13
N TRP A 12 -11.87 -23.93 0.24
CA TRP A 12 -13.19 -23.49 -0.20
C TRP A 12 -13.15 -22.43 -1.31
N ASP A 13 -11.96 -22.07 -1.80
CA ASP A 13 -11.84 -21.16 -2.94
C ASP A 13 -12.44 -21.79 -4.20
N TRP A 14 -13.22 -21.00 -4.94
CA TRP A 14 -13.75 -21.41 -6.25
C TRP A 14 -12.69 -21.36 -7.35
N TRP A 15 -11.70 -20.47 -7.22
CA TRP A 15 -10.55 -20.37 -8.12
C TRP A 15 -9.49 -21.42 -7.77
N LYS A 16 -8.90 -22.05 -8.78
CA LYS A 16 -7.98 -23.19 -8.56
C LYS A 16 -6.54 -22.80 -8.24
N GLY A 17 -6.11 -21.57 -8.53
CA GLY A 17 -4.78 -21.06 -8.20
C GLY A 17 -4.72 -20.41 -6.82
N ASP A 18 -3.52 -19.99 -6.41
CA ASP A 18 -3.36 -19.23 -5.17
C ASP A 18 -4.08 -17.89 -5.28
N SER A 19 -5.10 -17.72 -4.45
CA SER A 19 -6.01 -16.57 -4.48
C SER A 19 -5.68 -15.53 -3.41
N SER A 20 -4.82 -15.91 -2.46
CA SER A 20 -4.52 -15.14 -1.26
C SER A 20 -3.01 -15.03 -1.06
N THR A 21 -2.55 -13.91 -0.52
CA THR A 21 -1.13 -13.67 -0.29
C THR A 21 -0.88 -12.75 0.90
N SER A 22 0.30 -12.92 1.50
CA SER A 22 0.93 -11.99 2.42
C SER A 22 2.36 -11.71 1.93
N VAL A 23 2.73 -10.44 1.88
CA VAL A 23 4.04 -9.98 1.39
C VAL A 23 4.61 -8.96 2.38
N LEU A 24 5.89 -9.11 2.70
CA LEU A 24 6.71 -8.18 3.46
C LEU A 24 7.71 -7.55 2.50
N LEU A 25 7.76 -6.22 2.45
CA LEU A 25 8.68 -5.47 1.62
C LEU A 25 9.50 -4.51 2.47
N GLU A 26 10.80 -4.46 2.21
CA GLU A 26 11.71 -3.44 2.70
C GLU A 26 12.14 -2.54 1.54
N PHE A 27 11.75 -1.28 1.60
CA PHE A 27 12.13 -0.24 0.64
C PHE A 27 13.40 0.51 1.08
N ALA A 28 13.87 1.42 0.22
CA ALA A 28 14.97 2.32 0.56
C ALA A 28 14.66 3.13 1.84
N GLY A 29 15.69 3.48 2.61
CA GLY A 29 15.52 4.23 3.86
C GLY A 29 14.89 3.41 5.01
N GLY A 30 14.81 2.08 4.88
CA GLY A 30 14.31 1.20 5.94
C GLY A 30 12.79 1.17 6.08
N VAL A 31 12.05 1.74 5.12
CA VAL A 31 10.58 1.71 5.12
C VAL A 31 10.10 0.27 4.96
N GLN A 32 9.29 -0.18 5.90
CA GLN A 32 8.69 -1.52 5.93
C GLN A 32 7.24 -1.46 5.46
N VAL A 33 6.84 -2.39 4.60
CA VAL A 33 5.47 -2.51 4.11
C VAL A 33 5.00 -3.95 4.26
N THR A 34 3.82 -4.13 4.84
CA THR A 34 3.11 -5.41 4.86
C THR A 34 1.89 -5.29 3.96
N TYR A 35 1.77 -6.20 3.01
CA TYR A 35 0.64 -6.31 2.10
C TYR A 35 -0.07 -7.65 2.34
N ALA A 36 -1.39 -7.61 2.46
CA ALA A 36 -2.23 -8.79 2.45
C ALA A 36 -3.35 -8.59 1.43
N GLY A 37 -3.59 -9.60 0.61
CA GLY A 37 -4.60 -9.53 -0.44
C GLY A 37 -5.25 -10.89 -0.64
N SER A 38 -6.55 -10.88 -0.94
CA SER A 38 -7.30 -12.08 -1.29
C SER A 38 -8.34 -11.76 -2.34
N TRP A 39 -8.30 -12.49 -3.45
CA TRP A 39 -9.28 -12.40 -4.54
C TRP A 39 -10.55 -13.19 -4.21
N CYS A 40 -10.43 -14.24 -3.40
CA CYS A 40 -11.53 -15.11 -2.98
C CYS A 40 -11.91 -14.86 -1.51
N ALA A 41 -11.74 -13.62 -1.03
CA ALA A 41 -12.07 -13.27 0.34
C ALA A 41 -13.55 -13.58 0.65
N THR A 42 -13.81 -14.24 1.78
CA THR A 42 -15.18 -14.50 2.24
C THR A 42 -15.58 -13.47 3.29
N GLY A 43 -16.73 -12.83 3.11
CA GLY A 43 -17.30 -11.92 4.11
C GLY A 43 -17.06 -10.45 3.78
N ARG A 44 -16.49 -9.69 4.72
CA ARG A 44 -16.31 -8.23 4.57
C ARG A 44 -15.18 -7.92 3.59
N GLU A 45 -15.54 -7.41 2.42
CA GLU A 45 -14.60 -6.90 1.42
C GLU A 45 -14.07 -5.51 1.81
N THR A 46 -12.85 -5.21 1.38
CA THR A 46 -12.36 -3.83 1.35
C THR A 46 -12.97 -3.08 0.16
N THR A 47 -12.83 -1.77 0.12
CA THR A 47 -13.15 -1.02 -1.10
C THR A 47 -12.17 -1.39 -2.23
N TRP A 48 -12.45 -0.95 -3.45
CA TRP A 48 -11.62 -1.22 -4.62
C TRP A 48 -10.14 -0.82 -4.43
N ILE A 49 -9.87 0.18 -3.59
CA ILE A 49 -8.53 0.68 -3.34
C ILE A 49 -7.87 0.02 -2.12
N GLY A 50 -8.58 -0.83 -1.36
CA GLY A 50 -8.08 -1.46 -0.15
C GLY A 50 -8.07 -0.54 1.08
N ASP A 51 -7.69 -1.11 2.22
CA ASP A 51 -7.43 -0.37 3.46
C ASP A 51 -5.92 -0.11 3.60
N TRP A 52 -5.54 1.10 4.01
CA TRP A 52 -4.14 1.52 4.14
C TRP A 52 -3.89 2.14 5.51
N ARG A 53 -2.71 1.85 6.06
CA ARG A 53 -2.20 2.47 7.28
C ARG A 53 -0.76 2.89 7.05
N PHE A 54 -0.51 4.18 7.18
CA PHE A 54 0.83 4.77 7.07
C PHE A 54 1.24 5.27 8.45
N GLU A 55 2.21 4.60 9.05
CA GLU A 55 2.81 5.03 10.32
C GLU A 55 4.02 5.92 10.06
N CYS A 56 4.12 7.02 10.78
CA CYS A 56 5.16 8.02 10.65
C CYS A 56 5.60 8.49 12.05
N GLU A 57 6.72 9.20 12.13
CA GLU A 57 7.30 9.68 13.39
C GLU A 57 6.29 10.43 14.29
N HIS A 58 5.39 11.20 13.68
CA HIS A 58 4.45 12.08 14.37
C HIS A 58 3.00 11.58 14.38
N GLY A 59 2.74 10.33 13.98
CA GLY A 59 1.40 9.75 14.01
C GLY A 59 1.11 8.84 12.84
N VAL A 60 -0.18 8.70 12.53
CA VAL A 60 -0.68 7.76 11.52
C VAL A 60 -1.70 8.42 10.58
N VAL A 61 -1.63 8.04 9.31
CA VAL A 61 -2.69 8.26 8.32
C VAL A 61 -3.35 6.91 8.03
N ILE A 62 -4.67 6.85 8.15
CA ILE A 62 -5.47 5.64 7.93
C ILE A 62 -6.47 5.94 6.82
N MET A 63 -6.47 5.10 5.79
CA MET A 63 -7.53 5.06 4.80
C MET A 63 -8.30 3.74 4.96
N GLN A 64 -9.59 3.84 5.28
CA GLN A 64 -10.46 2.68 5.44
C GLN A 64 -11.86 3.04 4.96
N ASP A 65 -12.50 2.13 4.23
CA ASP A 65 -13.85 2.33 3.66
C ASP A 65 -13.97 3.66 2.90
N ASP A 66 -12.99 3.97 2.04
CA ASP A 66 -12.84 5.22 1.27
C ASP A 66 -12.87 6.50 2.14
N ARG A 67 -12.50 6.40 3.42
CA ARG A 67 -12.39 7.54 4.35
C ARG A 67 -10.97 7.68 4.85
N VAL A 68 -10.47 8.91 4.87
CA VAL A 68 -9.15 9.24 5.42
C VAL A 68 -9.31 9.77 6.85
N THR A 69 -8.53 9.23 7.76
CA THR A 69 -8.41 9.66 9.15
C THR A 69 -6.94 9.90 9.48
N VAL A 70 -6.66 10.98 10.19
CA VAL A 70 -5.32 11.27 10.72
C VAL A 70 -5.36 11.25 12.24
N GLN A 71 -4.31 10.73 12.85
CA GLN A 71 -4.13 10.76 14.29
C GLN A 71 -2.69 11.12 14.59
N ARG A 72 -2.50 12.26 15.27
CA ARG A 72 -1.17 12.73 15.64
C ARG A 72 -0.75 12.12 16.98
N ARG A 73 0.55 11.86 17.08
CA ARG A 73 1.24 11.56 18.33
C ARG A 73 1.50 12.87 19.07
N THR A 74 1.19 12.91 20.36
CA THR A 74 1.49 14.03 21.26
C THR A 74 2.44 13.57 22.35
N THR A 75 3.33 14.44 22.81
CA THR A 75 4.21 14.15 23.94
C THR A 75 3.43 14.18 25.24
N GLU A 76 3.56 13.12 26.05
CA GLU A 76 3.11 13.14 27.44
C GLU A 76 4.27 12.69 28.31
N THR A 77 4.55 13.47 29.34
CA THR A 77 5.60 13.22 30.32
C THR A 77 4.96 12.72 31.61
N GLY A 78 5.45 11.60 32.15
CA GLY A 78 4.96 11.05 33.42
C GLY A 78 4.41 9.62 33.30
N LEU A 79 4.48 9.00 32.12
CA LEU A 79 4.21 7.58 31.97
C LEU A 79 5.35 6.76 32.63
N PRO A 80 5.05 5.57 33.19
CA PRO A 80 6.04 4.77 33.88
C PRO A 80 7.27 4.48 33.01
N GLN A 81 8.43 4.32 33.65
CA GLN A 81 9.66 4.02 32.93
C GLN A 81 9.50 2.72 32.12
N GLY A 82 9.91 2.75 30.85
CA GLY A 82 9.71 1.64 29.90
C GLY A 82 8.46 1.76 29.03
N TYR A 83 7.58 2.74 29.28
CA TYR A 83 6.45 3.02 28.40
C TYR A 83 6.78 4.11 27.36
N PRO A 84 6.15 4.06 26.18
CA PRO A 84 6.31 5.10 25.19
C PRO A 84 5.83 6.44 25.76
N GLN A 85 6.70 7.46 25.77
CA GLN A 85 6.41 8.78 26.35
C GLN A 85 5.60 9.64 25.37
N TYR A 86 4.44 9.12 24.98
CA TYR A 86 3.52 9.77 24.08
C TYR A 86 2.10 9.26 24.23
N LEU A 87 1.15 10.14 23.89
CA LEU A 87 -0.24 9.80 23.64
C LEU A 87 -0.58 9.96 22.16
N ASN A 88 -1.80 9.59 21.83
CA ASN A 88 -2.38 9.87 20.53
C ASN A 88 -3.57 10.82 20.71
N GLU A 89 -3.68 11.83 19.84
CA GLU A 89 -4.89 12.64 19.76
C GLU A 89 -6.12 11.77 19.43
N LYS A 90 -7.32 12.32 19.60
CA LYS A 90 -8.50 11.70 18.99
C LYS A 90 -8.34 11.66 17.47
N PRO A 91 -8.65 10.53 16.79
CA PRO A 91 -8.59 10.47 15.34
C PRO A 91 -9.50 11.52 14.71
N LYS A 92 -9.01 12.20 13.67
CA LYS A 92 -9.72 13.27 12.95
C LYS A 92 -9.94 12.84 11.51
N ARG A 93 -11.20 12.85 11.06
CA ARG A 93 -11.53 12.61 9.66
C ARG A 93 -11.06 13.78 8.80
N VAL A 94 -10.40 13.47 7.70
CA VAL A 94 -9.97 14.45 6.70
C VAL A 94 -10.99 14.45 5.55
N PRO A 95 -11.64 15.58 5.24
CA PRO A 95 -12.48 15.69 4.06
C PRO A 95 -11.65 15.45 2.79
N LEU A 96 -12.16 14.63 1.87
CA LEU A 96 -11.50 14.39 0.60
C LEU A 96 -11.61 15.62 -0.30
N VAL A 97 -10.55 15.89 -1.06
CA VAL A 97 -10.55 16.92 -2.09
C VAL A 97 -11.53 16.50 -3.19
N LYS A 98 -12.46 17.39 -3.55
CA LYS A 98 -13.37 17.15 -4.67
C LYS A 98 -12.60 17.34 -5.98
N MET A 99 -12.50 16.27 -6.76
CA MET A 99 -11.84 16.32 -8.06
C MET A 99 -12.88 16.56 -9.15
N PRO A 100 -12.60 17.39 -10.18
CA PRO A 100 -13.53 17.59 -11.30
C PRO A 100 -13.80 16.31 -12.10
N VAL A 101 -12.82 15.41 -12.16
CA VAL A 101 -12.92 14.10 -12.80
C VAL A 101 -12.16 13.09 -11.94
N GLU A 102 -12.69 11.88 -11.79
CA GLU A 102 -12.15 10.83 -10.91
C GLU A 102 -11.93 9.51 -11.67
N ARG A 103 -11.22 8.58 -11.04
CA ARG A 103 -10.99 7.21 -11.52
C ARG A 103 -10.52 7.18 -12.99
N GLN A 104 -11.13 6.34 -13.81
CA GLN A 104 -10.82 6.17 -15.23
C GLN A 104 -10.92 7.49 -16.02
N GLY A 105 -11.85 8.36 -15.66
CA GLY A 105 -11.98 9.68 -16.29
C GLY A 105 -10.76 10.57 -16.02
N MET A 106 -10.21 10.52 -14.80
CA MET A 106 -8.97 11.26 -14.48
C MET A 106 -7.79 10.71 -15.27
N THR A 107 -7.66 9.38 -15.36
CA THR A 107 -6.61 8.73 -16.16
C THR A 107 -6.70 9.15 -17.64
N LEU A 108 -7.89 9.12 -18.24
CA LEU A 108 -8.09 9.54 -19.62
C LEU A 108 -7.81 11.03 -19.84
N SER A 109 -8.21 11.87 -18.88
CA SER A 109 -7.94 13.32 -18.90
C SER A 109 -6.44 13.60 -18.86
N GLN A 110 -5.70 12.95 -17.96
CA GLN A 110 -4.24 13.08 -17.86
C GLN A 110 -3.54 12.59 -19.15
N PHE A 111 -3.99 11.47 -19.72
CA PHE A 111 -3.49 10.97 -21.00
C PHE A 111 -3.70 11.99 -22.13
N CYS A 112 -4.93 12.50 -22.29
CA CYS A 112 -5.24 13.51 -23.31
C CYS A 112 -4.38 14.78 -23.15
N ARG A 113 -4.15 15.23 -21.91
CA ARG A 113 -3.27 16.38 -21.64
C ARG A 113 -1.83 16.08 -22.07
N ALA A 114 -1.29 14.93 -21.70
CA ALA A 114 0.06 14.54 -22.06
C ALA A 114 0.27 14.48 -23.58
N VAL A 115 -0.68 13.90 -24.32
CA VAL A 115 -0.64 13.85 -25.79
C VAL A 115 -0.68 15.24 -26.43
N ARG A 116 -1.51 16.16 -25.89
CA ARG A 116 -1.71 17.49 -26.48
C ARG A 116 -0.59 18.49 -26.15
N THR A 117 0.02 18.35 -24.98
CA THR A 117 0.94 19.37 -24.43
C THR A 117 2.38 18.88 -24.31
N GLY A 118 2.61 17.57 -24.32
CA GLY A 118 3.90 16.98 -23.98
C GLY A 118 4.21 16.93 -22.47
N GLU A 119 3.33 17.46 -21.61
CA GLU A 119 3.51 17.38 -20.16
C GLU A 119 3.37 15.95 -19.64
N LEU A 120 4.34 15.49 -18.86
CA LEU A 120 4.28 14.15 -18.27
C LEU A 120 3.21 14.08 -17.17
N PRO A 121 2.39 13.00 -17.14
CA PRO A 121 1.50 12.76 -16.02
C PRO A 121 2.29 12.43 -14.74
N PRO A 122 1.66 12.53 -13.56
CA PRO A 122 2.31 12.18 -12.28
C PRO A 122 2.81 10.73 -12.20
N THR A 123 2.25 9.84 -13.01
CA THR A 123 2.67 8.43 -13.10
C THR A 123 2.76 8.04 -14.57
N THR A 124 3.95 7.69 -15.01
CA THR A 124 4.27 7.27 -16.37
C THR A 124 4.39 5.76 -16.48
N VAL A 125 4.47 5.23 -17.70
CA VAL A 125 4.76 3.81 -17.92
C VAL A 125 6.13 3.40 -17.34
N ARG A 126 7.09 4.33 -17.29
CA ARG A 126 8.43 4.08 -16.72
C ARG A 126 8.35 3.80 -15.22
N ASP A 127 7.47 4.50 -14.52
CA ASP A 127 7.24 4.28 -13.09
C ASP A 127 6.63 2.89 -12.84
N ASN A 128 5.74 2.44 -13.73
CA ASN A 128 5.09 1.13 -13.65
C ASN A 128 6.06 -0.06 -13.82
N ILE A 129 7.22 0.14 -14.45
CA ILE A 129 8.25 -0.92 -14.56
C ILE A 129 8.69 -1.40 -13.18
N ASN A 130 8.73 -0.50 -12.19
CA ASN A 130 9.09 -0.86 -10.82
C ASN A 130 8.01 -1.73 -10.15
N SER A 131 6.73 -1.44 -10.41
CA SER A 131 5.63 -2.29 -9.94
C SER A 131 5.68 -3.69 -10.55
N PHE A 132 6.02 -3.79 -11.85
CA PHE A 132 6.16 -5.09 -12.50
C PHE A 132 7.30 -5.93 -11.91
N ARG A 133 8.45 -5.31 -11.65
CA ARG A 133 9.58 -5.97 -10.96
C ARG A 133 9.19 -6.46 -9.57
N MET A 134 8.51 -5.62 -8.79
CA MET A 134 8.02 -5.99 -7.46
C MET A 134 7.13 -7.24 -7.51
N VAL A 135 6.22 -7.34 -8.49
CA VAL A 135 5.37 -8.53 -8.69
C VAL A 135 6.21 -9.75 -9.04
N TRP A 136 7.18 -9.62 -9.95
CA TRP A 136 8.05 -10.73 -10.35
C TRP A 136 8.88 -11.28 -9.19
N ASP A 137 9.51 -10.40 -8.40
CA ASP A 137 10.29 -10.80 -7.23
C ASP A 137 9.42 -11.39 -6.13
N THR A 138 8.18 -10.91 -5.99
CA THR A 138 7.18 -11.51 -5.11
C THR A 138 6.86 -12.95 -5.53
N ILE A 139 6.62 -13.20 -6.83
CA ILE A 139 6.38 -14.55 -7.37
C ILE A 139 7.60 -15.46 -7.12
N ARG A 140 8.82 -14.98 -7.38
CA ARG A 140 10.04 -15.72 -7.08
C ARG A 140 10.15 -16.08 -5.60
N SER A 141 9.75 -15.16 -4.71
CA SER A 141 9.71 -15.44 -3.28
C SER A 141 8.70 -16.53 -2.94
N PHE A 142 7.51 -16.54 -3.57
CA PHE A 142 6.52 -17.60 -3.38
C PHE A 142 7.05 -18.98 -3.79
N GLU A 143 7.70 -19.07 -4.95
CA GLU A 143 8.21 -20.31 -5.52
C GLU A 143 9.37 -20.90 -4.72
N THR A 144 10.25 -20.03 -4.22
CA THR A 144 11.46 -20.45 -3.50
C THR A 144 11.27 -20.56 -1.99
N GLY A 145 10.26 -19.88 -1.44
CA GLY A 145 10.09 -19.72 0.01
C GLY A 145 11.21 -18.89 0.66
N GLN A 146 11.94 -18.10 -0.13
CA GLN A 146 13.09 -17.31 0.32
C GLN A 146 12.86 -15.81 0.16
N THR A 147 13.60 -15.02 0.94
CA THR A 147 13.68 -13.58 0.77
C THR A 147 14.46 -13.24 -0.50
N VAL A 148 13.87 -12.44 -1.39
CA VAL A 148 14.47 -11.97 -2.63
C VAL A 148 15.05 -10.56 -2.39
N PRO A 149 16.33 -10.31 -2.64
CA PRO A 149 16.89 -8.96 -2.61
C PRO A 149 16.37 -8.15 -3.80
N VAL A 150 16.02 -6.88 -3.57
CA VAL A 150 15.62 -5.97 -4.66
C VAL A 150 16.85 -5.22 -5.14
N GLU A 151 17.27 -5.50 -6.37
CA GLU A 151 18.39 -4.80 -7.01
C GLU A 151 17.93 -3.42 -7.54
N ASP A 152 18.79 -2.42 -7.38
CA ASP A 152 18.60 -1.16 -8.07
C ASP A 152 18.81 -1.36 -9.57
N SER A 153 17.98 -0.72 -10.38
CA SER A 153 18.29 -0.65 -11.81
C SER A 153 19.55 0.16 -12.01
N PRO A 154 20.43 -0.24 -12.96
CA PRO A 154 21.54 0.61 -13.39
C PRO A 154 21.04 1.96 -13.94
#